data_AF-A0A944HDU0-F1
#
_entry.id   AF-A0A944HDU0-F1
#
_cell.length_a   1.000
_cell.length_b   1.000
_cell.length_c   1.000
_cell.angle_alpha   90.00
_cell.angle_beta   90.00
_cell.angle_gamma   90.00
#
_symmetry.space_group_name_H-M   'P 1'
#
loop_
_entity.id
_entity.type
_entity.pdbx_description
1 polymer ?
#
loop_
_entity_poly.entity_id
_entity_poly.type
_entity_poly.pdbx_seq_one_letter_code
_entity_poly.pdbx_strand_id
1 'polypeptide(L)'
;MSSDLENFVGLSSVLTGISTERLAPEIDQVGLPPLFLEFITPRVTPDVLSTLLTQYANLAGDNQSPDQIAQAVLMDGTLPADTQTAKAARSIMKLWLLGVWYQPYDAASFKKDEQTVVSDQAYINGWAWKAAQAHPMGYSEMFFGYWNTTPPSLEDYTGVPANAQQGASS
;
A
#
# COMPACT_ATOMS: atom_id res chain seq x y z
N MET A 1 -18.88 2.19 -2.56
CA MET A 1 -17.86 2.56 -3.58
C MET A 1 -18.11 1.67 -4.80
N SER A 2 -17.28 1.66 -5.85
CA SER A 2 -17.37 0.56 -6.83
C SER A 2 -16.80 -0.73 -6.21
N SER A 3 -17.26 -1.90 -6.65
CA SER A 3 -16.74 -3.19 -6.18
C SER A 3 -15.23 -3.31 -6.35
N ASP A 4 -14.69 -2.73 -7.43
CA ASP A 4 -13.26 -2.76 -7.72
C ASP A 4 -12.45 -1.92 -6.74
N LEU A 5 -12.99 -0.76 -6.33
CA LEU A 5 -12.34 0.08 -5.33
C LEU A 5 -12.33 -0.57 -3.95
N GLU A 6 -13.43 -1.22 -3.56
CA GLU A 6 -13.54 -1.97 -2.30
C GLU A 6 -12.55 -3.14 -2.29
N ASN A 7 -12.50 -3.91 -3.38
CA ASN A 7 -11.56 -5.01 -3.53
C ASN A 7 -10.11 -4.52 -3.58
N PHE A 8 -9.83 -3.37 -4.20
CA PHE A 8 -8.49 -2.79 -4.25
C PHE A 8 -8.01 -2.36 -2.87
N VAL A 9 -8.87 -1.70 -2.09
CA VAL A 9 -8.56 -1.29 -0.70
C VAL A 9 -8.37 -2.51 0.19
N GLY A 10 -9.24 -3.51 0.07
CA GLY A 10 -9.13 -4.77 0.82
C GLY A 10 -7.85 -5.55 0.49
N LEU A 11 -7.53 -5.71 -0.80
CA LEU A 11 -6.27 -6.29 -1.26
C LEU A 11 -5.07 -5.51 -0.73
N SER A 12 -5.11 -4.18 -0.80
CA SER A 12 -4.03 -3.34 -0.31
C SER A 12 -3.80 -3.51 1.19
N SER A 13 -4.89 -3.68 1.96
CA SER A 13 -4.83 -3.94 3.40
C SER A 13 -4.11 -5.24 3.71
N VAL A 14 -4.51 -6.36 3.08
CA VAL A 14 -3.85 -7.66 3.32
C VAL A 14 -2.40 -7.69 2.85
N LEU A 15 -2.06 -6.96 1.79
CA LEU A 15 -0.69 -6.91 1.26
C LEU A 15 0.26 -6.09 2.14
N THR A 16 -0.25 -5.07 2.83
CA THR A 16 0.57 -4.14 3.62
C THR A 16 0.47 -4.35 5.13
N GLY A 17 -0.57 -5.05 5.58
CA GLY A 17 -0.93 -5.15 7.01
C GLY A 17 -1.56 -3.88 7.58
N ILE A 18 -1.86 -2.87 6.74
CA ILE A 18 -2.49 -1.61 7.15
C ILE A 18 -3.99 -1.74 7.02
N SER A 19 -4.75 -1.45 8.07
CA SER A 19 -6.20 -1.63 8.06
C SER A 19 -6.91 -0.79 6.99
N THR A 20 -8.06 -1.27 6.54
CA THR A 20 -8.88 -0.61 5.51
C THR A 20 -9.29 0.80 5.91
N GLU A 21 -9.56 1.04 7.20
CA GLU A 21 -9.96 2.34 7.75
C GLU A 21 -8.81 3.35 7.70
N ARG A 22 -7.57 2.88 7.64
CA ARG A 22 -6.37 3.71 7.52
C ARG A 22 -6.00 3.98 6.06
N LEU A 23 -6.22 3.01 5.17
CA LEU A 23 -5.98 3.17 3.74
C LEU A 23 -7.08 3.98 3.05
N ALA A 24 -8.34 3.80 3.46
CA ALA A 24 -9.52 4.45 2.92
C ALA A 24 -10.48 4.86 4.06
N PRO A 25 -10.16 5.93 4.81
CA PRO A 25 -11.02 6.43 5.89
C PRO A 25 -12.38 6.90 5.36
N GLU A 26 -13.41 6.87 6.21
CA GLU A 26 -14.77 7.30 5.85
C GLU A 26 -14.80 8.76 5.36
N ILE A 27 -14.00 9.62 5.98
CA ILE A 27 -13.79 11.00 5.54
C ILE A 27 -12.37 11.11 4.97
N ASP A 28 -12.23 10.74 3.70
CA ASP A 28 -10.97 10.83 2.96
C ASP A 28 -10.90 12.14 2.16
N GLN A 29 -10.14 13.11 2.67
CA GLN A 29 -9.90 14.38 1.99
C GLN A 29 -8.80 14.31 0.93
N VAL A 30 -7.97 13.27 0.95
CA VAL A 30 -6.81 13.12 0.05
C VAL A 30 -7.20 12.29 -1.18
N GLY A 31 -7.98 11.24 -1.00
CA GLY A 31 -8.53 10.43 -2.11
C GLY A 31 -7.49 9.55 -2.80
N LEU A 32 -6.51 9.01 -2.06
CA LEU A 32 -5.47 8.15 -2.64
C LEU A 32 -6.00 6.82 -3.21
N PRO A 33 -6.95 6.10 -2.56
CA PRO A 33 -7.43 4.82 -3.11
C PRO A 33 -7.96 4.91 -4.55
N PRO A 34 -8.91 5.81 -4.89
CA PRO A 34 -9.39 5.92 -6.27
C PRO A 34 -8.29 6.41 -7.23
N LEU A 35 -7.43 7.33 -6.79
CA LEU A 35 -6.29 7.81 -7.60
C LEU A 35 -5.33 6.65 -7.95
N PHE A 36 -4.99 5.81 -6.98
CA PHE A 36 -4.10 4.67 -7.17
C PHE A 36 -4.72 3.64 -8.09
N LEU A 37 -5.99 3.29 -7.88
CA LEU A 37 -6.70 2.35 -8.74
C LEU A 37 -6.73 2.82 -10.20
N GLU A 38 -7.10 4.08 -10.44
CA GLU A 38 -7.10 4.68 -11.77
C GLU A 38 -5.69 4.68 -12.38
N PHE A 39 -4.68 5.07 -11.60
CA PHE A 39 -3.30 5.18 -12.06
C PHE A 39 -2.71 3.82 -12.49
N ILE A 40 -2.97 2.75 -11.73
CA ILE A 40 -2.37 1.43 -12.00
C ILE A 40 -3.11 0.67 -13.09
N THR A 41 -4.42 0.88 -13.28
CA THR A 41 -5.24 0.14 -14.25
C THR A 41 -4.61 0.03 -15.64
N PRO A 42 -4.21 1.12 -16.32
CA PRO A 42 -3.57 1.02 -17.63
C PRO A 42 -2.13 0.48 -17.56
N ARG A 43 -1.48 0.53 -16.38
CA ARG A 43 -0.08 0.14 -16.16
C ARG A 43 0.09 -1.35 -15.88
N VAL A 44 -0.91 -2.01 -15.32
CA VAL A 44 -0.92 -3.48 -15.19
C VAL A 44 -1.80 -4.16 -16.25
N THR A 45 -2.56 -3.36 -17.01
CA THR A 45 -3.69 -3.74 -17.88
C THR A 45 -4.98 -4.08 -17.12
N PRO A 46 -6.16 -3.75 -17.68
CA PRO A 46 -7.45 -4.09 -17.06
C PRO A 46 -7.62 -5.58 -16.76
N ASP A 47 -7.13 -6.47 -17.62
CA ASP A 47 -7.30 -7.92 -17.46
C ASP A 47 -6.51 -8.46 -16.26
N VAL A 48 -5.26 -8.02 -16.08
CA VAL A 48 -4.45 -8.45 -14.93
C VAL A 48 -5.01 -7.86 -13.64
N LEU A 49 -5.44 -6.59 -13.65
CA LEU A 49 -6.05 -5.97 -12.48
C LEU A 49 -7.35 -6.69 -12.09
N SER A 50 -8.23 -6.95 -13.06
CA SER A 50 -9.47 -7.68 -12.85
C SER A 50 -9.19 -9.08 -12.28
N THR A 51 -8.24 -9.82 -12.85
CA THR A 51 -7.82 -11.14 -12.36
C THR A 51 -7.37 -11.07 -10.90
N LEU A 52 -6.54 -10.09 -10.55
CA LEU A 52 -6.03 -9.91 -9.19
C LEU A 52 -7.14 -9.52 -8.20
N LEU A 53 -8.03 -8.60 -8.57
CA LEU A 53 -9.15 -8.18 -7.71
C LEU A 53 -10.19 -9.29 -7.53
N THR A 54 -10.47 -10.07 -8.57
CA THR A 54 -11.34 -11.26 -8.48
C THR A 54 -10.71 -12.34 -7.60
N GLN A 55 -9.39 -12.57 -7.72
CA GLN A 55 -8.69 -13.50 -6.82
C GLN A 55 -8.85 -13.07 -5.37
N TYR A 56 -8.63 -11.80 -5.04
CA TYR A 56 -8.89 -11.27 -3.70
C TYR A 56 -10.34 -11.46 -3.26
N ALA A 57 -11.31 -11.06 -4.10
CA ALA A 57 -12.72 -11.12 -3.76
C ALA A 57 -13.19 -12.54 -3.44
N ASN A 58 -12.72 -13.54 -4.19
CA ASN A 58 -13.03 -14.94 -3.94
C ASN A 58 -12.45 -15.42 -2.60
N LEU A 59 -11.17 -15.16 -2.34
CA LEU A 59 -10.52 -15.60 -1.10
C LEU A 59 -11.11 -14.92 0.14
N ALA A 60 -11.48 -13.63 0.01
CA ALA A 60 -12.20 -12.89 1.05
C ALA A 60 -13.62 -13.44 1.27
N GLY A 61 -14.35 -13.77 0.19
CA GLY A 61 -15.66 -14.40 0.27
C GLY A 61 -15.63 -15.79 0.91
N ASP A 62 -14.53 -16.52 0.75
CA ASP A 62 -14.26 -17.81 1.39
C ASP A 62 -13.82 -17.68 2.86
N ASN A 63 -13.78 -16.45 3.41
CA ASN A 63 -13.37 -16.14 4.78
C ASN A 63 -11.94 -16.59 5.12
N GLN A 64 -11.03 -16.54 4.14
CA GLN A 64 -9.60 -16.76 4.41
C GLN A 64 -9.03 -15.64 5.29
N SER A 65 -8.05 -15.97 6.13
CA SER A 65 -7.36 -14.96 6.93
C SER A 65 -6.52 -14.03 6.06
N PRO A 66 -6.21 -12.80 6.51
CA PRO A 66 -5.33 -11.88 5.77
C PRO A 66 -4.01 -12.53 5.32
N ASP A 67 -3.37 -13.31 6.20
CA ASP A 67 -2.13 -14.00 5.90
C ASP A 67 -2.31 -15.07 4.80
N GLN A 68 -3.42 -15.81 4.82
CA GLN A 68 -3.74 -16.80 3.78
C GLN A 68 -3.95 -16.13 2.42
N ILE A 69 -4.68 -15.00 2.40
CA ILE A 69 -4.91 -14.23 1.17
C ILE A 69 -3.57 -13.69 0.64
N ALA A 70 -2.77 -13.04 1.49
CA ALA A 70 -1.47 -12.50 1.10
C ALA A 70 -0.53 -13.61 0.56
N GLN A 71 -0.48 -14.76 1.23
CA GLN A 71 0.28 -15.92 0.79
C GLN A 71 -0.20 -16.40 -0.60
N ALA A 72 -1.51 -16.55 -0.80
CA ALA A 72 -2.08 -17.02 -2.06
C ALA A 72 -1.85 -16.04 -3.24
N VAL A 73 -1.75 -14.74 -2.96
CA VAL A 73 -1.47 -13.71 -3.97
C VAL A 73 0.02 -13.60 -4.29
N LEU A 74 0.89 -13.71 -3.28
CA LEU A 74 2.31 -13.37 -3.40
C LEU A 74 3.23 -14.56 -3.67
N MET A 75 2.81 -15.78 -3.31
CA MET A 75 3.71 -16.92 -3.18
C MET A 75 3.28 -18.12 -4.04
N ASP A 76 4.27 -18.86 -4.54
CA ASP A 76 4.16 -20.20 -5.11
C ASP A 76 4.92 -21.17 -4.20
N GLY A 77 4.19 -21.85 -3.32
CA GLY A 77 4.78 -22.60 -2.22
C GLY A 77 5.59 -21.69 -1.28
N THR A 78 6.90 -21.90 -1.22
CA THR A 78 7.84 -21.12 -0.39
C THR A 78 8.57 -20.03 -1.17
N LEU A 79 8.34 -19.93 -2.49
CA LEU A 79 9.00 -18.96 -3.36
C LEU A 79 8.03 -17.83 -3.73
N PRO A 80 8.51 -16.60 -3.98
CA PRO A 80 7.67 -15.55 -4.55
C PRO A 80 7.11 -15.98 -5.91
N ALA A 81 5.81 -15.87 -6.10
CA ALA A 81 5.17 -16.18 -7.38
C ALA A 81 5.65 -15.21 -8.48
N ASP A 82 5.90 -15.75 -9.67
CA ASP A 82 6.38 -14.99 -10.84
C ASP A 82 5.26 -14.51 -11.79
N THR A 83 4.00 -14.73 -11.39
CA THR A 83 2.83 -14.29 -12.16
C THR A 83 2.74 -12.77 -12.26
N GLN A 84 2.07 -12.26 -13.30
CA GLN A 84 1.83 -10.81 -13.44
C GLN A 84 1.00 -10.25 -12.28
N THR A 85 0.04 -11.01 -11.74
CA THR A 85 -0.74 -10.60 -10.57
C THR A 85 0.13 -10.46 -9.32
N ALA A 86 1.03 -11.41 -9.05
CA ALA A 86 1.95 -11.33 -7.92
C ALA A 86 2.96 -10.17 -8.07
N LYS A 87 3.47 -9.93 -9.28
CA LYS A 87 4.34 -8.77 -9.57
C LYS A 87 3.60 -7.43 -9.41
N ALA A 88 2.34 -7.36 -9.83
CA ALA A 88 1.48 -6.19 -9.63
C ALA A 88 1.21 -5.95 -8.14
N ALA A 89 0.88 -7.00 -7.37
CA ALA A 89 0.67 -6.91 -5.93
C ALA A 89 1.88 -6.34 -5.19
N ARG A 90 3.10 -6.82 -5.51
CA ARG A 90 4.35 -6.24 -4.96
C ARG A 90 4.54 -4.77 -5.31
N SER A 91 4.08 -4.35 -6.49
CA SER A 91 4.16 -2.94 -6.92
C SER A 91 3.10 -2.07 -6.25
N ILE A 92 1.92 -2.61 -5.95
CA ILE A 92 0.90 -1.97 -5.11
C ILE A 92 1.43 -1.76 -3.68
N MET A 93 2.14 -2.73 -3.11
CA MET A 93 2.79 -2.54 -1.79
C MET A 93 3.75 -1.35 -1.82
N LYS A 94 4.64 -1.29 -2.82
CA LYS A 94 5.57 -0.16 -2.98
C LYS A 94 4.84 1.15 -3.20
N LEU A 95 3.74 1.15 -3.95
CA LEU A 95 2.93 2.32 -4.20
C LEU A 95 2.39 2.93 -2.91
N TRP A 96 1.81 2.11 -2.02
CA TRP A 96 1.33 2.56 -0.71
C TRP A 96 2.44 3.04 0.21
N LEU A 97 3.59 2.35 0.20
CA LEU A 97 4.71 2.70 1.06
C LEU A 97 5.41 3.98 0.59
N LEU A 98 5.57 4.18 -0.70
CA LEU A 98 6.49 5.19 -1.25
C LEU A 98 5.80 6.32 -2.02
N GLY A 99 4.52 6.17 -2.39
CA GLY A 99 3.85 7.08 -3.33
C GLY A 99 4.40 7.00 -4.77
N VAL A 100 5.24 5.99 -5.03
CA VAL A 100 5.92 5.77 -6.31
C VAL A 100 5.48 4.44 -6.88
N TRP A 101 5.06 4.47 -8.14
CA TRP A 101 4.80 3.27 -8.91
C TRP A 101 6.10 2.75 -9.51
N TYR A 102 6.39 1.47 -9.27
CA TYR A 102 7.49 0.74 -9.88
C TYR A 102 6.91 -0.24 -10.88
N GLN A 103 7.11 0.01 -12.18
CA GLN A 103 6.48 -0.78 -13.24
C GLN A 103 6.97 -2.24 -13.20
N PRO A 104 6.08 -3.22 -12.92
CA PRO A 104 6.51 -4.59 -12.63
C PRO A 104 6.94 -5.40 -13.86
N TYR A 105 6.44 -5.04 -15.03
CA TYR A 105 6.65 -5.72 -16.32
C TYR A 105 6.22 -4.78 -17.45
N ASP A 106 6.58 -5.12 -18.70
CA ASP A 106 6.11 -4.39 -19.88
C ASP A 106 4.59 -4.53 -20.04
N ALA A 107 3.90 -3.40 -20.16
CA ALA A 107 2.45 -3.34 -20.39
C ALA A 107 2.10 -2.11 -21.25
N ALA A 108 1.55 -2.34 -22.44
CA ALA A 108 1.25 -1.29 -23.41
C ALA A 108 2.46 -0.33 -23.63
N SER A 109 2.31 0.95 -23.28
CA SER A 109 3.38 1.96 -23.38
C SER A 109 4.32 2.01 -22.17
N PHE A 110 4.03 1.27 -21.10
CA PHE A 110 4.80 1.29 -19.86
C PHE A 110 5.85 0.18 -19.87
N LYS A 111 7.09 0.56 -19.57
CA LYS A 111 8.24 -0.36 -19.60
C LYS A 111 8.62 -0.83 -18.21
N LYS A 112 8.97 -2.10 -18.09
CA LYS A 112 9.50 -2.66 -16.85
C LYS A 112 10.60 -1.75 -16.29
N ASP A 113 10.61 -1.59 -14.97
CA ASP A 113 11.57 -0.80 -14.22
C ASP A 113 11.42 0.73 -14.38
N GLU A 114 10.44 1.22 -15.16
CA GLU A 114 10.00 2.61 -15.08
C GLU A 114 9.48 2.94 -13.68
N GLN A 115 9.85 4.13 -13.19
CA GLN A 115 9.42 4.64 -11.90
C GLN A 115 8.67 5.95 -12.09
N THR A 116 7.54 6.10 -11.42
CA THR A 116 6.73 7.31 -11.52
C THR A 116 6.18 7.69 -10.16
N VAL A 117 6.46 8.91 -9.70
CA VAL A 117 5.76 9.51 -8.56
C VAL A 117 4.31 9.75 -8.99
N VAL A 118 3.35 9.18 -8.27
CA VAL A 118 1.94 9.23 -8.70
C VAL A 118 1.36 10.63 -8.58
N SER A 119 1.62 11.28 -7.44
CA SER A 119 1.29 12.67 -7.17
C SER A 119 2.12 13.18 -6.00
N ASP A 120 2.11 14.50 -5.79
CA ASP A 120 2.61 15.13 -4.57
C ASP A 120 1.91 14.56 -3.32
N GLN A 121 0.59 14.40 -3.36
CA GLN A 121 -0.18 13.81 -2.28
C GLN A 121 0.22 12.36 -1.98
N ALA A 122 0.48 11.55 -3.01
CA ALA A 122 0.96 10.18 -2.84
C ALA A 122 2.33 10.14 -2.16
N TYR A 123 3.24 11.04 -2.56
CA TYR A 123 4.56 11.17 -1.94
C TYR A 123 4.47 11.62 -0.48
N ILE A 124 3.66 12.64 -0.20
CA ILE A 124 3.49 13.21 1.14
C ILE A 124 2.90 12.16 2.11
N ASN A 125 1.91 11.42 1.64
CA ASN A 125 1.15 10.47 2.46
C ASN A 125 1.68 9.02 2.40
N GLY A 126 2.85 8.80 1.79
CA GLY A 126 3.47 7.47 1.71
C GLY A 126 3.69 6.85 3.09
N TRP A 127 3.30 5.59 3.26
CA TRP A 127 3.33 4.92 4.56
C TRP A 127 4.74 4.70 5.12
N ALA A 128 5.78 4.73 4.28
CA ALA A 128 7.16 4.65 4.72
C ALA A 128 7.53 5.81 5.66
N TRP A 129 6.97 7.01 5.46
CA TRP A 129 7.22 8.15 6.36
C TRP A 129 6.66 7.89 7.77
N LYS A 130 5.42 7.40 7.84
CA LYS A 130 4.76 7.04 9.10
C LYS A 130 5.50 5.91 9.81
N ALA A 131 5.87 4.87 9.07
CA ALA A 131 6.61 3.73 9.62
C ALA A 131 8.01 4.12 10.13
N ALA A 132 8.66 5.08 9.49
CA ALA A 132 9.96 5.61 9.91
C ALA A 132 9.87 6.70 11.00
N GLN A 133 8.66 7.06 11.46
CA GLN A 133 8.42 8.19 12.38
C GLN A 133 9.06 9.49 11.85
N ALA A 134 8.94 9.72 10.55
CA ALA A 134 9.56 10.81 9.81
C ALA A 134 8.52 11.60 9.00
N HIS A 135 8.97 12.68 8.35
CA HIS A 135 8.16 13.43 7.40
C HIS A 135 8.79 13.39 5.99
N PRO A 136 7.99 13.54 4.92
CA PRO A 136 8.50 13.71 3.56
C PRO A 136 9.48 14.87 3.44
N MET A 137 10.47 14.76 2.58
CA MET A 137 11.38 15.89 2.34
C MET A 137 10.61 17.00 1.62
N GLY A 138 10.77 18.25 2.07
CA GLY A 138 10.05 19.39 1.49
C GLY A 138 8.61 19.57 1.98
N TYR A 139 8.12 18.71 2.88
CA TYR A 139 6.82 18.88 3.53
C TYR A 139 6.86 18.36 4.97
N SER A 140 6.46 19.17 5.95
CA SER A 140 6.36 18.75 7.34
C SER A 140 5.21 19.47 8.01
N GLU A 141 4.35 18.70 8.69
CA GLU A 141 3.30 19.23 9.56
C GLU A 141 3.81 19.49 10.99
N MET A 142 5.08 19.12 11.26
CA MET A 142 5.72 19.30 12.56
C MET A 142 6.27 20.72 12.70
N PHE A 143 6.33 21.21 13.93
CA PHE A 143 6.90 22.52 14.23
C PHE A 143 8.43 22.54 14.03
N PHE A 144 8.99 23.69 13.67
CA PHE A 144 10.45 23.85 13.58
C PHE A 144 11.13 23.48 14.90
N GLY A 145 12.14 22.61 14.85
CA GLY A 145 12.87 22.16 16.04
C GLY A 145 12.31 20.89 16.70
N TYR A 146 11.27 20.26 16.15
CA TYR A 146 10.70 19.01 16.71
C TYR A 146 11.73 17.87 16.86
N TRP A 147 12.79 17.89 16.04
CA TRP A 147 13.91 16.93 16.12
C TRP A 147 14.74 17.03 17.42
N ASN A 148 14.52 18.06 18.24
CA ASN A 148 15.19 18.24 19.53
C ASN A 148 14.38 17.68 20.72
N THR A 149 13.27 17.00 20.47
CA THR A 149 12.42 16.37 21.49
C THR A 149 12.29 14.87 21.25
N THR A 150 11.91 14.11 22.28
CA THR A 150 11.54 12.69 22.11
C THR A 150 10.47 12.56 21.03
N PRO A 151 10.66 11.71 20.00
CA PRO A 151 9.68 11.57 18.94
C PRO A 151 8.38 10.97 19.48
N PRO A 152 7.22 11.31 18.87
CA PRO A 152 5.98 10.60 19.12
C PRO A 152 6.15 9.09 18.94
N SER A 153 5.39 8.28 19.67
CA SER A 153 5.49 6.82 19.56
C SER A 153 5.12 6.32 18.15
N LEU A 154 5.51 5.08 17.81
CA LEU A 154 5.11 4.50 16.52
C LEU A 154 3.58 4.40 16.40
N GLU A 155 2.88 4.17 17.50
CA GLU A 155 1.43 4.18 17.56
C GLU A 155 0.89 5.60 17.28
N ASP A 156 1.52 6.66 17.78
CA ASP A 156 1.09 8.03 17.45
C ASP A 156 1.23 8.34 15.95
N TYR A 157 2.25 7.79 15.27
CA TYR A 157 2.48 7.99 13.83
C TYR A 157 1.58 7.12 12.92
N THR A 158 1.37 5.87 13.32
CA THR A 158 0.71 4.87 12.46
C THR A 158 -0.71 4.56 12.90
N GLY A 159 -1.03 4.82 14.16
CA GLY A 159 -2.18 4.34 14.93
C GLY A 159 -2.28 2.81 15.03
N VAL A 160 -1.22 2.09 14.66
CA VAL A 160 -1.12 0.66 14.88
C VAL A 160 -0.56 0.46 16.29
N PRO A 161 -1.25 -0.28 17.18
CA PRO A 161 -0.73 -0.54 18.52
C PRO A 161 0.64 -1.16 18.45
N ALA A 162 1.60 -0.61 19.21
CA ALA A 162 2.88 -1.24 19.35
C ALA A 162 2.68 -2.59 20.07
N ASN A 163 3.18 -3.69 19.48
CA ASN A 163 3.29 -4.93 20.24
C ASN A 163 4.12 -4.63 21.49
N ALA A 164 3.66 -5.12 22.65
CA ALA A 164 4.37 -4.99 23.92
C ALA A 164 5.66 -5.84 23.93
N GLN A 165 6.62 -5.53 23.05
CA GLN A 165 7.97 -6.03 23.13
C GLN A 165 8.81 -5.02 23.90
N GLN A 166 9.25 -5.44 25.09
CA GLN A 166 10.32 -4.81 25.85
C GLN A 166 11.53 -4.61 24.93
N GLY A 167 11.86 -3.38 24.56
CA GLY A 167 13.12 -3.13 23.84
C GLY A 167 13.26 -1.81 23.09
N ALA A 168 12.17 -1.13 22.70
CA ALA A 168 12.29 0.22 22.13
C ALA A 168 12.30 1.23 23.28
N SER A 169 13.50 1.58 23.75
CA SER A 169 13.69 2.55 24.82
C SER A 169 13.10 3.91 24.47
N SER A 170 12.49 4.50 25.49
CA SER A 170 11.98 5.87 25.60
C SER A 170 13.02 6.94 25.31
#